data_AF-A0A645GCY7-F1
#
_entry.id   AF-A0A645GCY7-F1
#
_cell.length_a   1.000
_cell.length_b   1.000
_cell.length_c   1.000
_cell.angle_alpha   90.00
_cell.angle_beta   90.00
_cell.angle_gamma   90.00
#
_symmetry.space_group_name_H-M   'P 1'
#
loop_
_entity.id
_entity.type
_entity.pdbx_description
1 polymer ?
#
loop_
_entity_poly.entity_id
_entity_poly.type
_entity_poly.pdbx_seq_one_letter_code
_entity_poly.pdbx_strand_id
1 'polypeptide(L)' 'MVRKMLKDTGYTQKTIYDLFPTGPGKGACKIAGLPKPTGCV' A
#
# COMPACT_ATOMS: atom_id res chain seq x y z
N MET A 1 6.70 -4.61 5.09
CA MET A 1 5.22 -4.56 4.99
C MET A 1 4.74 -4.63 3.53
N VAL A 2 5.20 -3.75 2.63
CA VAL A 2 4.82 -3.76 1.21
C VAL A 2 5.21 -5.07 0.49
N ARG A 3 6.39 -5.64 0.78
CA ARG A 3 6.80 -6.95 0.24
C ARG A 3 5.88 -8.12 0.62
N LYS A 4 5.23 -8.05 1.79
CA LYS A 4 4.27 -9.08 2.24
C LYS A 4 2.97 -8.94 1.46
N MET A 5 2.46 -7.72 1.37
CA MET A 5 1.31 -7.37 0.51
C MET A 5 1.52 -7.80 -0.95
N LEU A 6 2.70 -7.55 -1.54
CA LEU A 6 3.01 -7.97 -2.92
C LEU A 6 2.99 -9.49 -3.09
N LYS A 7 3.46 -10.25 -2.09
CA LYS A 7 3.39 -11.72 -2.10
C LYS A 7 1.97 -12.24 -1.92
N ASP A 8 1.21 -11.66 -1.00
CA ASP A 8 -0.14 -12.11 -0.67
C ASP A 8 -1.15 -11.76 -1.79
N THR A 9 -0.94 -10.64 -2.48
CA THR A 9 -1.81 -10.20 -3.60
C THR A 9 -1.35 -10.66 -4.98
N GLY A 10 -0.10 -11.15 -5.10
CA GLY A 10 0.50 -11.54 -6.38
C GLY A 10 0.74 -10.39 -7.36
N TYR A 11 0.45 -9.14 -6.97
CA TYR A 11 0.67 -7.97 -7.81
C TYR A 11 2.12 -7.51 -7.77
N THR A 12 2.56 -6.84 -8.85
CA THR A 12 3.87 -6.19 -8.88
C THR A 12 3.81 -4.81 -8.22
N GLN A 13 4.97 -4.32 -7.79
CA GLN A 13 5.07 -2.99 -7.16
C GLN A 13 4.51 -1.89 -8.08
N LYS A 14 4.82 -1.93 -9.38
CA LYS A 14 4.28 -0.97 -10.35
C LYS A 14 2.76 -0.95 -10.35
N THR A 15 2.13 -2.12 -10.47
CA THR A 15 0.67 -2.26 -10.48
C THR A 15 0.01 -1.64 -9.24
N ILE A 16 0.63 -1.79 -8.07
CA ILE A 16 0.11 -1.19 -6.83
C ILE A 16 0.23 0.34 -6.84
N TYR A 17 1.31 0.90 -7.40
CA TYR A 17 1.44 2.35 -7.56
C TYR A 17 0.51 2.91 -8.64
N ASP A 18 0.19 2.13 -9.67
CA ASP A 18 -0.82 2.49 -10.68
C ASP A 18 -2.24 2.51 -10.08
N LEU A 19 -2.56 1.54 -9.20
CA LEU A 19 -3.84 1.48 -8.49
C LEU A 19 -3.97 2.55 -7.38
N PHE A 20 -2.88 2.80 -6.67
CA PHE A 20 -2.81 3.75 -5.57
C PHE A 20 -1.71 4.78 -5.83
N PRO A 21 -2.03 5.91 -6.51
CA PRO A 21 -1.03 6.92 -6.88
C PRO A 21 -0.39 7.60 -5.66
N THR A 22 -1.07 7.59 -4.51
CA THR A 22 -0.54 8.07 -3.23
C THR A 22 0.32 7.04 -2.49
N GLY A 23 0.55 5.88 -3.11
CA GLY A 23 1.29 4.75 -2.57
C GLY A 23 0.44 3.81 -1.68
N PRO A 24 0.92 2.58 -1.44
CA PRO A 24 0.19 1.59 -0.65
C PRO A 24 -0.06 2.04 0.80
N GLY A 25 0.87 2.78 1.40
CA GLY A 25 0.73 3.23 2.79
C GLY A 25 -0.35 4.29 2.98
N LYS A 26 -0.40 5.32 2.12
CA LYS A 26 -1.36 6.43 2.29
C LYS A 26 -2.67 6.18 1.54
N GLY A 27 -2.60 5.61 0.35
CA GLY A 27 -3.78 5.31 -0.48
C GLY A 27 -4.49 4.05 0.00
N ALA A 28 -3.79 2.92 -0.01
CA ALA A 28 -4.42 1.64 0.29
C ALA A 28 -4.87 1.55 1.76
N CYS A 29 -4.06 1.99 2.74
CA CYS A 29 -4.50 1.99 4.14
C CYS A 29 -5.70 2.92 4.40
N LYS A 30 -5.81 4.05 3.69
CA LYS A 30 -6.97 4.96 3.83
C LYS A 30 -8.24 4.33 3.29
N ILE A 31 -8.17 3.64 2.15
CA ILE A 31 -9.33 2.96 1.53
C ILE A 31 -9.74 1.74 2.37
N ALA A 32 -8.77 1.01 2.92
CA ALA A 32 -9.02 -0.14 3.78
C ALA A 32 -9.44 0.24 5.21
N GLY A 33 -9.58 1.54 5.53
CA GLY A 33 -10.00 2.01 6.85
C GLY A 33 -8.98 1.75 7.97
N LEU A 34 -7.73 1.46 7.61
CA LEU A 34 -6.66 1.25 8.59
C LEU A 34 -6.26 2.59 9.23
N PRO A 35 -5.80 2.56 10.50
CA PRO A 35 -5.28 3.75 11.15
C PRO A 35 -4.15 4.36 10.33
N LYS A 36 -4.05 5.70 10.38
CA LYS A 36 -3.05 6.46 9.64
C LYS A 36 -1.66 5.87 9.93
N PRO A 37 -0.86 5.51 8.91
CA PRO A 37 0.47 4.97 9.14
C PRO A 37 1.30 6.02 9.88
N THR A 38 1.67 5.70 11.11
CA THR A 38 2.57 6.49 11.95
C THR A 38 3.99 5.94 11.80
N GLY A 39 4.93 6.84 11.51
CA GLY A 39 6.34 6.53 11.35
C GLY A 39 7.03 7.72 10.67
N CYS A 40 8.26 8.03 11.08
CA CYS A 40 9.11 8.93 10.30
C CYS A 40 9.32 8.29 8.93
N VAL A 41 9.04 9.06 7.88
CA VAL A 41 9.23 8.65 6.48
C VAL A 41 10.71 8.48 6.19
#